data_AF-W4VIW3-F1
#
_entry.id   AF-W4VIW3-F1
#
_cell.length_a   1.000
_cell.length_b   1.000
_cell.length_c   1.000
_cell.angle_alpha   90.00
_cell.angle_beta   90.00
_cell.angle_gamma   90.00
#
_symmetry.space_group_name_H-M   'P 1'
#
loop_
_entity.id
_entity.type
_entity.pdbx_description
1 polymer ?
#
loop_
_entity_poly.entity_id
_entity_poly.type
_entity_poly.pdbx_seq_one_letter_code
_entity_poly.pdbx_strand_id
1 'polypeptide(L)' 'MVEEDRYCVDILVQISAIQSALKNVGFSVTERHLNHCVSDAIRNGDGRETIEELMNVMKQFSK' A
#
# COMPACT_ATOMS: atom_id res chain seq x y z
N MET A 1 8.93 -13.43 -20.67
CA MET A 1 7.70 -12.83 -21.27
C MET A 1 8.03 -11.83 -22.36
N VAL A 2 8.61 -10.67 -22.05
CA VAL A 2 9.02 -9.69 -23.08
C VAL A 2 10.16 -10.26 -23.93
N GLU A 3 11.20 -10.80 -23.28
CA GLU A 3 12.33 -11.48 -23.96
C GLU A 3 11.91 -12.73 -24.76
N GLU A 4 10.70 -13.25 -24.50
CA GLU A 4 10.14 -14.42 -25.16
C GLU A 4 9.09 -14.03 -26.23
N ASP A 5 8.96 -12.74 -26.56
CA ASP A 5 7.97 -12.19 -27.50
C ASP A 5 6.53 -12.68 -27.25
N ARG A 6 6.16 -12.82 -25.97
CA ARG A 6 4.80 -13.23 -25.59
C ARG A 6 3.76 -12.18 -25.96
N TYR A 7 2.53 -12.64 -26.19
CA TYR A 7 1.41 -11.78 -26.58
C TYR A 7 1.22 -10.62 -25.60
N CYS A 8 1.12 -9.40 -26.12
CA CYS A 8 1.07 -8.17 -25.32
C CYS A 8 -0.03 -8.19 -24.25
N VAL A 9 -1.19 -8.81 -24.55
CA VAL A 9 -2.30 -8.93 -23.59
C VAL A 9 -1.91 -9.78 -22.38
N ASP A 10 -1.15 -10.86 -22.57
CA ASP A 10 -0.66 -11.69 -21.46
C ASP A 10 0.26 -10.89 -20.53
N ILE A 11 1.12 -10.05 -21.12
CA ILE A 11 2.03 -9.19 -20.36
C ILE A 11 1.23 -8.17 -19.55
N LEU A 12 0.21 -7.54 -20.15
CA LEU A 12 -0.68 -6.62 -19.43
C LEU A 12 -1.44 -7.30 -18.29
N VAL A 13 -1.90 -8.54 -18.49
CA VAL A 13 -2.53 -9.34 -17.42
C VAL A 13 -1.54 -9.58 -16.27
N GLN A 14 -0.28 -9.91 -16.56
CA GLN A 14 0.72 -10.11 -15.52
C GLN A 14 1.09 -8.81 -14.79
N ILE A 15 1.19 -7.69 -15.50
CA ILE A 15 1.37 -6.37 -14.87
C ILE A 15 0.21 -6.05 -13.92
N SER A 16 -1.02 -6.30 -14.35
CA SER A 16 -2.21 -6.10 -13.52
C SER A 16 -2.22 -7.00 -12.28
N ALA A 17 -1.77 -8.26 -12.41
CA ALA A 17 -1.62 -9.18 -11.30
C ALA A 17 -0.59 -8.67 -10.28
N ILE A 18 0.57 -8.16 -10.74
CA ILE A 18 1.60 -7.58 -9.88
C ILE A 18 1.08 -6.32 -9.17
N GLN A 19 0.40 -5.43 -9.89
CA GLN A 19 -0.23 -4.24 -9.29
C GLN A 19 -1.22 -4.61 -8.18
N SER A 20 -2.03 -5.65 -8.41
CA SER A 20 -2.98 -6.16 -7.42
C SER A 20 -2.28 -6.74 -6.19
N ALA A 21 -1.20 -7.50 -6.40
CA ALA A 21 -0.38 -8.04 -5.31
C ALA A 21 0.26 -6.91 -4.48
N LEU A 22 0.83 -5.90 -5.13
CA LEU A 22 1.41 -4.73 -4.47
C LEU A 22 0.38 -3.95 -3.66
N LYS A 23 -0.84 -3.79 -4.18
CA LYS A 23 -1.95 -3.16 -3.45
C LYS A 23 -2.30 -3.91 -2.17
N ASN A 24 -2.37 -5.24 -2.22
CA ASN A 24 -2.66 -6.08 -1.06
C ASN A 24 -1.54 -6.00 0.00
N VAL A 25 -0.28 -6.00 -0.44
CA VAL A 25 0.86 -5.81 0.47
C VAL A 25 0.79 -4.42 1.11
N GLY A 26 0.50 -3.38 0.34
CA GLY A 26 0.30 -2.02 0.85
C GLY A 26 -0.77 -1.96 1.94
N PHE A 27 -1.93 -2.58 1.73
CA PHE A 27 -2.97 -2.66 2.76
C PHE A 27 -2.52 -3.39 4.02
N SER A 28 -1.81 -4.51 3.87
CA SER A 28 -1.32 -5.30 5.00
C SER A 28 -0.32 -4.50 5.86
N VAL A 29 0.55 -3.71 5.21
CA VAL A 29 1.48 -2.81 5.90
C VAL A 29 0.73 -1.70 6.62
N THR A 30 -0.26 -1.08 5.97
CA THR A 30 -1.11 -0.04 6.57
C THR A 30 -1.88 -0.56 7.79
N GLU A 31 -2.48 -1.74 7.71
CA GLU A 31 -3.16 -2.38 8.84
C GLU A 31 -2.20 -2.61 10.01
N ARG A 32 -0.99 -3.12 9.74
CA ARG A 32 0.03 -3.28 10.78
C ARG A 32 0.40 -1.93 11.41
N HIS A 33 0.57 -0.88 10.63
CA HIS A 33 0.91 0.45 11.13
C HIS A 33 -0.20 1.04 12.03
N LEU A 34 -1.47 0.86 11.64
CA LEU A 34 -2.63 1.27 12.45
C LEU A 34 -2.67 0.56 13.81
N ASN A 35 -2.48 -0.76 13.81
CA ASN A 35 -2.60 -1.59 15.01
C ASN A 35 -1.45 -1.42 16.01
N HIS A 36 -0.28 -0.93 15.55
CA HIS A 36 0.89 -0.75 16.40
C HIS A 36 1.20 0.73 16.58
N CYS A 37 1.80 1.35 15.56
CA CYS A 37 2.32 2.72 15.66
C CYS A 37 1.24 3.75 16.00
N VAL A 38 0.10 3.73 15.29
CA VAL A 38 -0.98 4.71 15.54
C VAL A 38 -1.64 4.44 16.89
N SER A 39 -1.91 3.17 17.21
CA SER A 39 -2.52 2.79 18.48
C SER A 39 -1.64 3.17 19.68
N ASP A 40 -0.32 3.00 19.57
CA ASP A 40 0.64 3.41 20.60
C ASP A 40 0.75 4.94 20.70
N ALA A 41 0.82 5.64 19.58
CA ALA A 41 0.85 7.11 19.56
C ALA A 41 -0.40 7.72 20.22
N ILE A 42 -1.59 7.15 19.97
CA ILE A 42 -2.83 7.58 20.64
C ILE A 42 -2.72 7.42 22.16
N ARG A 43 -2.15 6.30 22.65
CA ARG A 43 -1.98 6.06 24.09
C ARG A 43 -0.98 7.02 24.73
N ASN A 44 0.02 7.46 23.97
CA ASN A 44 1.08 8.34 24.46
C ASN A 44 0.77 9.84 24.32
N GLY A 45 -0.33 10.20 23.65
CA GLY A 45 -0.76 11.59 23.43
C GLY A 45 -0.35 12.19 22.08
N ASP A 46 0.38 11.44 21.26
CA ASP A 46 0.93 11.85 19.95
C ASP A 46 0.07 11.40 18.76
N GLY A 47 -1.13 10.89 19.02
CA GLY A 47 -1.99 10.26 18.01
C GLY A 47 -2.34 11.17 16.84
N ARG A 48 -2.46 12.49 17.07
CA ARG A 48 -2.83 13.45 16.01
C ARG A 48 -1.77 13.53 14.91
N GLU A 49 -0.51 13.67 15.29
CA GLU A 49 0.61 13.80 14.34
C GLU A 49 0.74 12.53 13.49
N THR A 50 0.68 11.36 14.15
CA THR A 50 0.79 10.07 13.46
C THR A 50 -0.39 9.82 12.51
N ILE A 51 -1.61 10.23 12.89
CA ILE A 51 -2.78 10.16 12.01
C ILE A 51 -2.61 11.09 10.79
N GLU A 52 -2.12 12.31 10.98
CA GLU A 52 -1.89 13.25 9.88
C GLU A 52 -0.83 12.71 8.89
N GLU A 53 0.24 12.09 9.39
CA GLU A 53 1.25 11.41 8.57
C GLU A 53 0.61 10.29 7.74
N LEU A 54 -0.14 9.39 8.38
CA LEU A 54 -0.82 8.30 7.68
C LEU A 54 -1.78 8.81 6.60
N MET A 55 -2.55 9.86 6.89
CA MET A 55 -3.47 10.46 5.92
C MET A 55 -2.74 11.06 4.71
N ASN A 56 -1.52 11.58 4.88
CA ASN A 56 -0.72 12.08 3.76
C ASN A 56 -0.26 10.93 2.85
N VAL A 57 0.15 9.80 3.43
CA VAL A 57 0.51 8.60 2.67
C VAL A 57 -0.71 8.03 1.95
N MET A 58 -1.87 7.91 2.63
CA MET A 58 -3.09 7.38 2.02
C MET A 58 -3.59 8.20 0.83
N LYS A 59 -3.45 9.54 0.86
CA LYS A 59 -3.74 10.41 -0.30
C LYS A 59 -2.89 10.06 -1.52
N GLN A 60 -1.68 9.57 -1.32
CA GLN A 60 -0.79 9.14 -2.40
C GLN A 60 -1.21 7.78 -2.99
N PHE A 61 -1.74 6.87 -2.16
CA PHE A 61 -2.29 5.59 -2.60
C PHE A 61 -3.64 5.70 -3.34
N SER A 62 -4.35 6.80 -3.17
CA SER A 62 -5.63 7.07 -3.86
C SER A 62 -5.48 7.78 -5.22
N LYS A 63 -4.26 8.13 -5.63
CA LYS A 63 -3.95 8.65 -6.96
C LYS A 63 -3.63 7.50 -7.91
#